data_AF-A0A2N3W491-F1
#
_entry.id   AF-A0A2N3W491-F1
#
_cell.length_a   1.000
_cell.length_b   1.000
_cell.length_c   1.000
_cell.angle_alpha   90.00
_cell.angle_beta   90.00
_cell.angle_gamma   90.00
#
_symmetry.space_group_name_H-M   'P 1'
#
loop_
_entity.id
_entity.type
_entity.pdbx_description
1 polymer ?
#
loop_
_entity_poly.entity_id
_entity_poly.type
_entity_poly.pdbx_seq_one_letter_code
_entity_poly.pdbx_strand_id
1 'polypeptide(L)'
;MSKSPDRLGKHRGEYKEQHMRDGGTPWTLAVPTGGDTLRQERLTRDLHDTLNRADGLVVGFHEAEEPTEPGHKGAGVGEVALWATGTAAVARPASQVLITLIKEWCAKERHRKVVVTVGDDSIEITGRPDAAQERMVRDFQDRIAGDDGPEPDAGAA
;
A
#
# COMPACT_ATOMS: atom_id res chain seq x y z
N MET A 1 20.85 -51.78 25.12
CA MET A 1 22.12 -51.02 25.04
C MET A 1 22.22 -50.41 23.65
N SER A 2 22.22 -49.06 23.61
CA SER A 2 22.83 -48.17 22.59
C SER A 2 22.32 -48.25 21.14
N LYS A 3 22.12 -47.17 20.38
CA LYS A 3 22.65 -45.81 20.50
C LYS A 3 21.84 -44.88 19.57
N SER A 4 21.54 -43.67 20.03
CA SER A 4 21.19 -42.52 19.17
C SER A 4 22.35 -42.16 18.25
N PRO A 5 22.07 -41.39 17.18
CA PRO A 5 22.58 -40.01 17.19
C PRO A 5 21.61 -38.94 16.68
N ASP A 6 21.83 -37.74 17.20
CA ASP A 6 21.37 -36.40 16.83
C ASP A 6 21.11 -36.09 15.34
N ARG A 7 20.06 -35.29 15.10
CA ARG A 7 20.07 -33.95 14.44
C ARG A 7 18.64 -33.41 14.44
N LEU A 8 18.35 -32.42 15.29
CA LEU A 8 18.31 -31.00 14.92
C LEU A 8 17.46 -30.72 13.68
N GLY A 9 16.21 -30.38 13.93
CA GLY A 9 15.27 -29.81 12.96
C GLY A 9 14.12 -29.16 13.70
N LYS A 10 14.41 -28.07 14.41
CA LYS A 10 13.40 -27.14 14.92
C LYS A 10 12.47 -26.77 13.74
N HIS A 11 11.26 -27.31 13.69
CA HIS A 11 10.17 -26.63 12.98
C HIS A 11 9.75 -25.44 13.86
N ARG A 12 10.59 -24.41 13.78
CA ARG A 12 10.42 -23.13 14.43
C ARG A 12 9.36 -22.38 13.65
N GLY A 13 8.13 -22.44 14.17
CA GLY A 13 7.14 -21.38 14.00
C GLY A 13 6.71 -21.10 12.57
N GLU A 14 5.77 -21.90 12.06
CA GLU A 14 4.77 -21.37 11.14
C GLU A 14 3.74 -20.61 11.98
N TYR A 15 4.17 -19.48 12.54
CA TYR A 15 3.25 -18.49 13.09
C TYR A 15 2.81 -17.61 11.93
N LYS A 16 1.50 -17.63 11.66
CA LYS A 16 0.65 -16.53 11.17
C LYS A 16 1.33 -15.58 10.17
N GLU A 17 0.83 -15.42 8.96
CA GLU A 17 -0.39 -14.63 8.76
C GLU A 17 -0.89 -14.79 7.31
N GLN A 18 -1.37 -15.97 6.94
CA GLN A 18 -1.89 -16.22 5.58
C GLN A 18 -3.43 -16.17 5.50
N HIS A 19 -4.09 -15.57 6.48
CA HIS A 19 -5.55 -15.50 6.56
C HIS A 19 -6.07 -14.08 6.86
N MET A 20 -5.54 -13.10 6.12
CA MET A 20 -6.18 -11.79 5.87
C MET A 20 -6.31 -11.54 4.36
N ARG A 21 -6.52 -12.60 3.55
CA ARG A 21 -6.70 -12.52 2.09
C ARG A 21 -8.19 -12.48 1.68
N ASP A 22 -9.02 -11.79 2.46
CA ASP A 22 -10.44 -11.55 2.13
C ASP A 22 -10.72 -10.05 1.88
N GLY A 23 -9.70 -9.28 1.47
CA GLY A 23 -9.85 -7.83 1.29
C GLY A 23 -8.78 -7.20 0.41
N GLY A 24 -8.78 -7.54 -0.89
CA GLY A 24 -8.04 -6.84 -1.96
C GLY A 24 -6.51 -6.75 -1.81
N THR A 25 -5.82 -6.42 -2.90
CA THR A 25 -4.40 -6.06 -2.84
C THR A 25 -4.25 -4.72 -2.09
N PRO A 26 -3.52 -4.66 -0.96
CA PRO A 26 -3.41 -3.43 -0.19
C PRO A 26 -2.65 -2.35 -0.97
N TRP A 27 -3.11 -1.11 -0.86
CA TRP A 27 -2.45 0.07 -1.44
C TRP A 27 -1.27 0.49 -0.55
N THR A 28 -0.10 0.72 -1.14
CA THR A 28 1.02 1.41 -0.46
C THR A 28 1.00 2.89 -0.83
N LEU A 29 1.18 3.77 0.16
CA LEU A 29 1.15 5.22 0.01
C LEU A 29 2.45 5.84 0.54
N ALA A 30 3.12 6.64 -0.27
CA ALA A 30 4.34 7.34 0.13
C ALA A 30 4.26 8.85 -0.17
N VAL A 31 4.78 9.67 0.75
CA VAL A 31 4.84 11.14 0.60
C VAL A 31 6.28 11.58 0.29
N PRO A 32 6.65 11.82 -0.97
CA PRO A 32 8.03 12.19 -1.30
C PRO A 32 8.40 13.57 -0.76
N THR A 33 9.48 13.66 0.03
CA THR A 33 10.03 14.93 0.55
C THR A 33 11.44 15.25 0.07
N GLY A 34 12.04 14.41 -0.76
CA GLY A 34 13.39 14.59 -1.27
C GLY A 34 14.49 14.32 -0.23
N GLY A 35 14.22 13.43 0.73
CA GLY A 35 15.18 13.01 1.76
C GLY A 35 15.03 13.71 3.12
N ASP A 36 14.03 14.59 3.28
CA ASP A 36 13.70 15.19 4.57
C ASP A 36 12.79 14.24 5.37
N THR A 37 13.42 13.40 6.20
CA THR A 37 12.77 12.30 6.93
C THR A 37 11.78 12.78 7.99
N LEU A 38 12.15 13.79 8.79
CA LEU A 38 11.26 14.40 9.80
C LEU A 38 10.02 15.02 9.16
N ARG A 39 10.21 15.69 8.02
CA ARG A 39 9.09 16.23 7.26
C ARG A 39 8.22 15.14 6.67
N GLN A 40 8.84 14.08 6.16
CA GLN A 40 8.13 12.94 5.57
C GLN A 40 7.27 12.26 6.61
N GLU A 41 7.83 11.91 7.77
CA GLU A 41 7.09 11.31 8.87
C GLU A 41 5.89 12.18 9.27
N ARG A 42 6.09 13.50 9.43
CA ARG A 42 5.01 14.42 9.79
C ARG A 42 3.88 14.44 8.75
N LEU A 43 4.24 14.46 7.46
CA LEU A 43 3.26 14.49 6.38
C LEU A 43 2.57 13.14 6.21
N THR A 44 3.29 12.03 6.29
CA THR A 44 2.72 10.68 6.24
C THR A 44 1.75 10.46 7.40
N ARG A 45 2.04 11.00 8.59
CA ARG A 45 1.13 10.94 9.73
C ARG A 45 -0.12 11.81 9.58
N ASP A 46 0.00 12.99 8.96
CA ASP A 46 -1.17 13.83 8.64
C ASP A 46 -2.05 13.18 7.56
N LEU A 47 -1.43 12.53 6.57
CA LEU A 47 -2.12 11.72 5.57
C LEU A 47 -2.83 10.52 6.24
N HIS A 48 -2.16 9.82 7.15
CA HIS A 48 -2.76 8.71 7.92
C HIS A 48 -4.00 9.16 8.68
N ASP A 49 -3.92 10.26 9.43
CA ASP A 49 -5.05 10.80 10.19
C ASP A 49 -6.21 11.23 9.27
N THR A 50 -5.91 11.75 8.08
CA THR A 50 -6.92 12.09 7.07
C THR A 50 -7.63 10.84 6.55
N LEU A 51 -6.88 9.79 6.20
CA LEU A 51 -7.45 8.57 5.62
C LEU A 51 -8.16 7.71 6.66
N ASN A 52 -7.63 7.64 7.87
CA ASN A 52 -8.19 6.85 8.98
C ASN A 52 -9.54 7.41 9.48
N ARG A 53 -9.87 8.67 9.16
CA ARG A 53 -11.19 9.25 9.45
C ARG A 53 -12.27 8.84 8.45
N ALA A 54 -11.90 8.28 7.30
CA ALA A 54 -12.86 7.90 6.29
C ALA A 54 -13.48 6.54 6.60
N ASP A 55 -14.82 6.51 6.66
CA ASP A 55 -15.56 5.25 6.66
C ASP A 55 -15.24 4.45 5.40
N GLY A 56 -14.92 3.17 5.60
CA GLY A 56 -14.66 2.25 4.49
C GLY A 56 -13.19 1.98 4.17
N LEU A 57 -12.26 2.58 4.90
CA LEU A 57 -10.83 2.34 4.76
C LEU A 57 -10.24 1.85 6.10
N VAL A 58 -9.33 0.88 6.00
CA VAL A 58 -8.42 0.50 7.09
C VAL A 58 -7.03 0.92 6.66
N VAL A 59 -6.34 1.69 7.49
CA VAL A 59 -5.05 2.31 7.15
C VAL A 59 -4.06 2.14 8.29
N GLY A 60 -2.86 1.67 7.96
CA GLY A 60 -1.77 1.50 8.92
C GLY A 60 -0.45 2.01 8.35
N PHE A 61 0.56 2.08 9.21
CA PHE A 61 1.94 2.30 8.78
C PHE A 61 2.55 0.95 8.37
N HIS A 62 3.40 0.96 7.35
CA HIS A 62 4.34 -0.14 7.19
C HIS A 62 5.34 -0.10 8.35
N GLU A 63 5.55 -1.22 9.03
CA GLU A 63 6.64 -1.33 9.99
C GLU A 63 7.95 -1.10 9.23
N ALA A 64 8.77 -0.16 9.68
CA ALA A 64 10.06 0.09 9.07
C ALA A 64 10.88 -1.19 9.20
N GLU A 65 11.06 -1.93 8.10
CA GLU A 65 12.05 -2.99 8.04
C GLU A 65 13.39 -2.39 8.46
N GLU A 66 13.94 -2.92 9.55
CA GLU A 66 15.30 -2.60 9.98
C GLU A 66 16.24 -2.74 8.77
N PRO A 67 17.25 -1.85 8.62
CA PRO A 67 18.03 -1.74 7.40
C PRO A 67 18.73 -3.05 7.09
N THR A 68 18.12 -3.86 6.23
CA THR A 68 18.68 -5.13 5.80
C THR A 68 19.46 -4.89 4.52
N GLU A 69 20.77 -4.72 4.72
CA GLU A 69 21.87 -4.85 3.76
C GLU A 69 22.02 -3.79 2.64
N PRO A 70 23.27 -3.33 2.39
CA PRO A 70 23.57 -2.35 1.36
C PRO A 70 23.64 -3.04 -0.01
N GLY A 71 22.57 -3.02 -0.80
CA GLY A 71 22.65 -3.63 -2.12
C GLY A 71 21.44 -3.65 -3.03
N HIS A 72 20.28 -3.09 -2.66
CA HIS A 72 19.16 -2.94 -3.59
C HIS A 72 18.82 -1.47 -3.82
N LYS A 73 18.96 -1.08 -5.08
CA LYS A 73 18.64 0.24 -5.60
C LYS A 73 17.12 0.36 -5.65
N GLY A 74 16.51 0.95 -4.62
CA GLY A 74 15.09 1.29 -4.69
C GLY A 74 14.30 1.32 -3.39
N ALA A 75 14.85 1.87 -2.31
CA ALA A 75 14.09 2.50 -1.22
C ALA A 75 15.14 3.09 -0.28
N GLY A 76 15.16 4.41 -0.14
CA GLY A 76 16.04 5.04 0.83
C GLY A 76 15.68 4.56 2.22
N VAL A 77 16.67 4.05 2.96
CA VAL A 77 16.58 3.76 4.39
C VAL A 77 15.96 4.99 5.09
N GLY A 78 14.71 4.86 5.56
CA GLY A 78 13.95 5.94 6.20
C GLY A 78 12.68 6.42 5.48
N GLU A 79 12.19 5.72 4.45
CA GLU A 79 10.89 6.03 3.84
C GLU A 79 9.72 5.58 4.73
N VAL A 80 8.88 6.53 5.18
CA VAL A 80 7.69 6.23 5.98
C VAL A 80 6.50 6.12 5.03
N ALA A 81 6.00 4.90 4.86
CA ALA A 81 4.88 4.57 3.99
C ALA A 81 3.67 4.08 4.78
N LEU A 82 2.48 4.27 4.21
CA LEU A 82 1.23 3.71 4.73
C LEU A 82 0.78 2.55 3.86
N TRP A 83 0.08 1.60 4.46
CA TRP A 83 -0.78 0.70 3.72
C TRP A 83 -2.25 1.08 3.94
N ALA A 84 -3.10 0.87 2.94
CA ALA A 84 -4.53 1.04 3.03
C ALA A 84 -5.27 -0.12 2.35
N THR A 85 -6.41 -0.54 2.90
CA THR A 85 -7.34 -1.46 2.24
C THR A 85 -8.79 -1.02 2.44
N GLY A 86 -9.66 -1.41 1.52
CA GLY A 86 -11.10 -1.18 1.62
C GLY A 86 -11.76 -2.16 2.59
N THR A 87 -12.81 -1.73 3.28
CA THR A 87 -13.66 -2.68 4.02
C THR A 87 -14.70 -3.29 3.08
N ALA A 88 -14.98 -4.58 3.23
CA ALA A 88 -15.93 -5.32 2.39
C ALA A 88 -17.39 -4.82 2.44
N ALA A 89 -17.70 -3.80 3.26
CA ALA A 89 -19.06 -3.33 3.53
C ALA A 89 -19.50 -2.11 2.71
N VAL A 90 -18.64 -1.55 1.84
CA VAL A 90 -18.94 -0.29 1.14
C VAL A 90 -19.26 -0.54 -0.34
N ALA A 91 -20.45 -0.14 -0.77
CA ALA A 91 -20.90 -0.24 -2.17
C ALA A 91 -20.18 0.72 -3.15
N ARG A 92 -19.27 1.57 -2.66
CA ARG A 92 -18.37 2.38 -3.51
C ARG A 92 -17.03 1.66 -3.61
N PRO A 93 -16.40 1.59 -4.79
CA PRO A 93 -15.06 1.02 -4.89
C PRO A 93 -14.12 1.85 -4.02
N ALA A 94 -13.53 1.22 -3.00
CA ALA A 94 -12.70 1.89 -2.00
C ALA A 94 -11.53 2.68 -2.61
N SER A 95 -11.09 2.32 -3.82
CA SER A 95 -10.12 3.05 -4.64
C SER A 95 -10.57 4.48 -5.00
N GLN A 96 -11.85 4.72 -5.30
CA GLN A 96 -12.36 6.06 -5.60
C GLN A 96 -12.35 6.95 -4.36
N VAL A 97 -12.72 6.40 -3.22
CA VAL A 97 -12.71 7.10 -1.93
C VAL A 97 -11.28 7.47 -1.56
N LEU A 98 -10.35 6.50 -1.59
CA LEU A 98 -8.93 6.71 -1.33
C LEU A 98 -8.34 7.82 -2.21
N ILE A 99 -8.52 7.73 -3.53
CA ILE A 99 -7.97 8.70 -4.49
C ILE A 99 -8.54 10.10 -4.26
N THR A 100 -9.82 10.21 -3.90
CA THR A 100 -10.45 11.50 -3.59
C THR A 100 -9.82 12.13 -2.36
N LEU A 101 -9.69 11.36 -1.27
CA LEU A 101 -9.08 11.85 -0.04
C LEU A 101 -7.62 12.27 -0.23
N ILE A 102 -6.85 11.52 -1.02
CA ILE A 102 -5.47 11.89 -1.36
C ILE A 102 -5.43 13.20 -2.13
N LYS A 103 -6.32 13.40 -3.11
CA LYS A 103 -6.39 14.67 -3.86
C LYS A 103 -6.71 15.85 -2.95
N GLU A 104 -7.69 15.69 -2.06
CA GLU A 104 -8.09 16.72 -1.10
C GLU A 104 -6.95 17.06 -0.13
N TRP A 105 -6.29 16.04 0.41
CA TRP A 105 -5.11 16.20 1.25
C TRP A 105 -3.99 16.93 0.52
N CYS A 106 -3.67 16.50 -0.70
CA CYS A 106 -2.64 17.15 -1.50
C CYS A 106 -2.98 18.60 -1.81
N ALA A 107 -4.25 18.94 -2.07
CA ALA A 107 -4.70 20.31 -2.30
C ALA A 107 -4.52 21.18 -1.04
N LYS A 108 -4.89 20.64 0.13
CA LYS A 108 -4.73 21.30 1.44
C LYS A 108 -3.25 21.54 1.78
N GLU A 109 -2.38 20.54 1.57
CA GLU A 109 -0.97 20.59 1.96
C GLU A 109 -0.05 21.31 0.95
N ARG A 110 -0.55 22.34 0.25
CA ARG A 110 0.18 23.13 -0.77
C ARG A 110 0.48 22.37 -2.07
N HIS A 111 -0.53 21.69 -2.62
CA HIS A 111 -0.43 20.92 -3.87
C HIS A 111 0.70 19.89 -3.84
N ARG A 112 0.77 19.15 -2.73
CA ARG A 112 1.73 18.06 -2.56
C ARG A 112 1.41 16.89 -3.48
N LYS A 113 2.31 15.93 -3.46
CA LYS A 113 2.29 14.71 -4.24
C LYS A 113 2.26 13.54 -3.28
N VAL A 114 1.51 12.50 -3.62
CA VAL A 114 1.49 11.20 -2.96
C VAL A 114 1.68 10.16 -4.05
N VAL A 115 2.59 9.22 -3.82
CA VAL A 115 2.77 8.05 -4.68
C VAL A 115 1.89 6.94 -4.13
N VAL A 116 1.06 6.35 -5.00
CA VAL A 116 0.16 5.23 -4.69
C VAL A 116 0.62 4.03 -5.48
N THR A 117 0.84 2.90 -4.81
CA THR A 117 1.30 1.65 -5.41
C THR A 117 0.36 0.50 -5.07
N VAL A 118 0.06 -0.37 -6.04
CA VAL A 118 -0.72 -1.62 -5.91
C VAL A 118 -0.04 -2.68 -6.75
N GLY A 119 0.43 -3.76 -6.11
CA GLY A 119 1.23 -4.76 -6.83
C GLY A 119 2.43 -4.08 -7.51
N ASP A 120 2.55 -4.25 -8.83
CA ASP A 120 3.59 -3.64 -9.66
C ASP A 120 3.20 -2.27 -10.26
N ASP A 121 1.94 -1.84 -10.08
CA ASP A 121 1.42 -0.58 -10.62
C ASP A 121 1.60 0.58 -9.64
N SER A 122 2.08 1.71 -10.14
CA SER A 122 2.26 2.93 -9.33
C SER A 122 1.81 4.19 -10.06
N ILE A 123 1.24 5.14 -9.32
CA ILE A 123 0.80 6.44 -9.83
C ILE A 123 1.08 7.57 -8.85
N GLU A 124 1.43 8.74 -9.38
CA GLU A 124 1.53 9.98 -8.60
C GLU A 124 0.21 10.75 -8.59
N ILE A 125 -0.29 11.06 -7.39
CA ILE A 125 -1.47 11.89 -7.17
C ILE A 125 -1.04 13.25 -6.62
N THR A 126 -1.33 14.30 -7.39
CA THR A 126 -1.09 15.69 -7.02
C THR A 126 -2.37 16.40 -6.58
N GLY A 127 -2.21 17.49 -5.82
CA GLY A 127 -3.32 18.33 -5.35
C GLY A 127 -3.88 19.31 -6.38
N ARG A 128 -3.40 19.26 -7.62
CA ARG A 128 -3.95 20.00 -8.76
C ARG A 128 -3.78 19.16 -10.03
N PRO A 129 -4.57 18.09 -10.17
CA PRO A 129 -4.47 17.23 -11.34
C PRO A 129 -4.84 18.01 -12.59
N ASP A 130 -4.01 17.91 -13.63
CA ASP A 130 -4.40 18.30 -14.99
C ASP A 130 -5.18 17.18 -15.68
N ALA A 131 -5.76 17.47 -16.85
CA ALA A 131 -6.57 16.51 -17.59
C ALA A 131 -5.81 15.23 -17.98
N ALA A 132 -4.47 15.28 -18.13
CA ALA A 132 -3.68 14.09 -18.38
C ALA A 132 -3.55 13.25 -17.10
N GLN A 133 -3.30 13.88 -15.94
CA GLN A 133 -3.27 13.19 -14.65
C GLN A 133 -4.63 12.57 -14.30
N GLU A 134 -5.75 13.25 -14.59
CA GLU A 134 -7.08 12.67 -14.38
C GLU A 134 -7.33 11.43 -15.23
N ARG A 135 -6.83 11.41 -16.49
CA ARG A 135 -6.89 10.21 -17.34
C ARG A 135 -6.04 9.08 -16.78
N MET A 136 -4.81 9.37 -16.36
CA MET A 136 -3.92 8.37 -15.75
C MET A 136 -4.52 7.78 -14.47
N VAL A 137 -5.16 8.59 -13.64
CA VAL A 137 -5.84 8.14 -12.42
C VAL A 137 -7.03 7.22 -12.75
N ARG A 138 -7.82 7.52 -13.78
CA ARG A 138 -8.91 6.64 -14.21
C ARG A 138 -8.39 5.31 -14.77
N ASP A 139 -7.36 5.36 -15.59
CA ASP A 139 -6.71 4.18 -16.15
C ASP A 139 -6.11 3.28 -15.06
N PHE A 140 -5.46 3.87 -14.06
CA PHE A 140 -4.97 3.15 -12.88
C PHE A 140 -6.12 2.50 -12.10
N GLN A 141 -7.24 3.21 -11.89
CA GLN A 141 -8.42 2.65 -11.22
C GLN A 141 -9.05 1.47 -11.99
N ASP A 142 -9.07 1.53 -13.31
CA ASP A 142 -9.60 0.47 -14.18
C ASP A 142 -8.72 -0.79 -14.09
N ARG A 143 -7.39 -0.61 -14.15
CA ARG A 143 -6.42 -1.72 -14.02
C ARG A 143 -6.54 -2.46 -12.69
N ILE A 144 -6.58 -1.74 -11.57
CA ILE A 144 -6.69 -2.38 -10.25
C ILE A 144 -8.07 -2.98 -9.98
N ALA A 145 -9.12 -2.52 -10.67
CA ALA A 145 -10.45 -3.12 -10.56
C ALA A 145 -10.57 -4.41 -11.40
N GLY A 146 -9.80 -4.53 -12.47
CA GLY A 146 -9.70 -5.73 -13.30
C GLY A 146 -8.85 -6.85 -12.70
N ASP A 147 -7.86 -6.52 -11.87
CA ASP A 147 -6.97 -7.47 -11.18
C ASP A 147 -7.63 -8.18 -9.99
N ASP A 148 -8.68 -7.58 -9.39
CA ASP A 148 -9.50 -8.19 -8.33
C ASP A 148 -10.55 -9.18 -8.88
N GLY A 149 -10.57 -9.39 -10.21
CA GLY A 149 -11.41 -10.39 -10.85
C GLY A 149 -10.89 -11.80 -10.60
N PRO A 150 -11.76 -12.80 -10.31
CA PRO A 150 -11.30 -14.18 -10.20
C PRO A 150 -10.61 -14.54 -11.52
N GLU A 151 -9.37 -15.02 -11.44
CA GLU A 151 -8.72 -15.65 -12.58
C GLU A 151 -9.76 -16.58 -13.22
N PRO A 152 -10.12 -16.39 -14.51
CA PRO A 152 -11.05 -17.30 -15.14
C PRO A 152 -10.40 -18.67 -15.06
N ASP A 153 -11.00 -19.55 -14.25
CA ASP A 153 -10.68 -20.96 -14.18
C ASP A 153 -10.50 -21.45 -15.61
N ALA A 154 -9.25 -21.67 -16.00
CA ALA A 154 -8.89 -22.26 -17.28
C ALA A 154 -9.21 -23.75 -17.21
N GLY A 155 -10.49 -24.05 -17.01
CA GLY A 155 -11.12 -25.35 -17.13
C GLY A 155 -11.80 -25.45 -18.49
N ALA A 156 -11.05 -25.84 -19.52
CA ALA A 156 -11.53 -26.54 -20.71
C ALA A 156 -10.30 -26.98 -21.52
N ALA A 157 -10.05 -28.26 -21.82
CA ALA A 157 -10.90 -29.44 -21.87
C ALA A 157 -10.06 -30.72 -21.70
#